data_AF-A0A9D8HD77-F1
#
_entry.id   AF-A0A9D8HD77-F1
#
_cell.length_a   1.000
_cell.length_b   1.000
_cell.length_c   1.000
_cell.angle_alpha   90.00
_cell.angle_beta   90.00
_cell.angle_gamma   90.00
#
_symmetry.space_group_name_H-M   'P 1'
#
loop_
_entity.id
_entity.type
_entity.pdbx_description
1 polymer ?
#
loop_
_entity_poly.entity_id
_entity_poly.type
_entity_poly.pdbx_seq_one_letter_code
_entity_poly.pdbx_strand_id
1 'polypeptide(L)'
;MRSHVVVAAALAAGIALTACSGSSPEPGPTPSASAVGGMATCDQATVSAAVESDVNATYPGATFVSLDDFTCVEGWASATAQVDTSGTTVPTEFFLRAEGQFWIPTSIEDICSTPLAESDAPEEIYVAACGVQQ
;
A
#
# COMPACT_ATOMS: atom_id res chain seq x y z
N MET A 1 12.76 60.87 0.99
CA MET A 1 11.48 61.40 0.44
C MET A 1 10.66 60.15 0.09
N ARG A 2 9.59 59.79 0.81
CA ARG A 2 8.19 60.31 0.77
C ARG A 2 7.50 60.18 -0.60
N SER A 3 6.30 59.56 -0.58
CA SER A 3 5.17 59.58 -1.55
C SER A 3 5.37 58.87 -2.92
N HIS A 4 4.39 58.20 -3.56
CA HIS A 4 3.04 57.64 -3.22
C HIS A 4 2.86 56.29 -4.00
N VAL A 5 2.03 55.28 -3.71
CA VAL A 5 0.70 55.07 -3.06
C VAL A 5 -0.52 55.10 -4.04
N VAL A 6 -1.27 53.96 -4.08
CA VAL A 6 -2.63 53.57 -4.62
C VAL A 6 -2.93 53.22 -6.12
N VAL A 7 -3.87 52.25 -6.26
CA VAL A 7 -4.81 51.85 -7.37
C VAL A 7 -4.18 51.27 -8.65
N ALA A 8 -4.46 50.06 -9.20
CA ALA A 8 -5.52 49.01 -9.15
C ALA A 8 -6.49 48.94 -10.36
N ALA A 9 -6.93 47.70 -10.68
CA ALA A 9 -7.87 47.29 -11.75
C ALA A 9 -7.32 47.35 -13.21
N ALA A 10 -7.80 46.57 -14.20
CA ALA A 10 -8.98 45.69 -14.24
C ALA A 10 -8.91 44.60 -15.36
N LEU A 11 -9.90 43.68 -15.36
CA LEU A 11 -10.44 42.88 -16.49
C LEU A 11 -9.56 41.75 -17.12
N ALA A 12 -10.11 40.72 -17.78
CA ALA A 12 -11.28 39.85 -17.54
C ALA A 12 -11.40 38.81 -18.68
N ALA A 13 -11.35 37.50 -18.38
CA ALA A 13 -11.90 36.42 -19.20
C ALA A 13 -11.92 35.12 -18.37
N GLY A 14 -12.99 34.33 -18.25
CA GLY A 14 -14.33 34.50 -18.81
C GLY A 14 -14.78 33.31 -19.66
N ILE A 15 -14.83 32.10 -19.09
CA ILE A 15 -15.66 31.01 -19.62
C ILE A 15 -16.41 30.40 -18.43
N ALA A 16 -17.74 30.44 -18.50
CA ALA A 16 -18.65 29.88 -17.51
C ALA A 16 -19.48 28.75 -18.13
N LEU A 17 -19.72 27.68 -17.36
CA LEU A 17 -20.81 26.71 -17.51
C LEU A 17 -21.13 26.20 -16.09
N THR A 18 -22.14 26.75 -15.39
CA THR A 18 -23.52 26.22 -15.24
C THR A 18 -23.63 24.86 -14.53
N ALA A 19 -24.50 24.63 -13.53
CA ALA A 19 -25.35 25.51 -12.71
C ALA A 19 -25.89 24.75 -11.47
N CYS A 20 -26.18 25.47 -10.38
CA CYS A 20 -27.15 25.26 -9.26
C CYS A 20 -27.57 23.82 -8.84
N SER A 21 -27.62 23.46 -7.55
CA SER A 21 -28.23 24.19 -6.40
C SER A 21 -27.69 23.62 -5.07
N GLY A 22 -27.62 24.32 -3.93
CA GLY A 22 -27.94 25.71 -3.57
C GLY A 22 -27.65 25.97 -2.07
N SER A 23 -27.76 27.23 -1.62
CA SER A 23 -27.62 27.71 -0.22
C SER A 23 -26.20 27.79 0.39
N SER A 24 -25.75 29.01 0.66
CA SER A 24 -24.66 29.38 1.58
C SER A 24 -25.26 30.01 2.87
N PRO A 25 -24.48 30.38 3.91
CA PRO A 25 -23.08 30.06 4.21
C PRO A 25 -22.85 29.55 5.66
N GLU A 26 -21.72 28.88 5.90
CA GLU A 26 -21.09 28.89 7.23
C GLU A 26 -19.55 28.78 7.03
N PRO A 27 -18.71 29.54 7.77
CA PRO A 27 -17.26 29.38 7.71
C PRO A 27 -16.85 28.12 8.47
N GLY A 28 -17.13 26.96 7.89
CA GLY A 28 -16.62 25.67 8.35
C GLY A 28 -15.09 25.70 8.39
N PRO A 29 -14.46 24.98 9.35
CA PRO A 29 -13.01 24.98 9.48
C PRO A 29 -12.36 24.57 8.16
N THR A 30 -11.22 25.18 7.85
CA THR A 30 -10.27 24.69 6.84
C THR A 30 -10.23 23.16 6.92
N PRO A 31 -10.41 22.41 5.83
CA PRO A 31 -10.19 20.97 5.89
C PRO A 31 -8.75 20.79 6.35
N SER A 32 -8.59 20.35 7.59
CA SER A 32 -7.30 19.92 8.10
C SER A 32 -6.74 18.98 7.05
N ALA A 33 -5.48 19.18 6.67
CA ALA A 33 -4.71 18.15 6.03
C ALA A 33 -4.59 17.02 7.05
N SER A 34 -5.64 16.20 7.13
CA SER A 34 -5.64 14.94 7.85
C SER A 34 -4.47 14.19 7.26
N ALA A 35 -3.47 13.87 8.08
CA ALA A 35 -2.41 13.00 7.65
C ALA A 35 -3.07 11.65 7.35
N VAL A 36 -3.39 11.43 6.07
CA VAL A 36 -3.94 10.16 5.60
C VAL A 36 -2.78 9.17 5.59
N GLY A 37 -2.43 8.69 6.78
CA GLY A 37 -1.77 7.41 6.93
C GLY A 37 -2.75 6.37 6.43
N GLY A 38 -2.63 6.03 5.15
CA GLY A 38 -3.47 5.01 4.54
C GLY A 38 -3.25 3.65 5.19
N MET A 39 -4.22 2.76 5.02
CA MET A 39 -3.98 1.32 5.20
C MET A 39 -3.33 0.78 3.93
N ALA A 40 -2.50 -0.25 4.05
CA ALA A 40 -1.91 -0.93 2.90
C ALA A 40 -3.02 -1.46 1.97
N THR A 41 -2.97 -1.08 0.69
CA THR A 41 -4.01 -1.48 -0.25
C THR A 41 -3.82 -2.93 -0.66
N CYS A 42 -4.87 -3.73 -0.51
CA CYS A 42 -4.93 -5.07 -1.11
C CYS A 42 -5.29 -4.95 -2.60
N ASP A 43 -4.29 -4.71 -3.43
CA ASP A 43 -4.41 -4.74 -4.88
C ASP A 43 -3.14 -5.30 -5.53
N GLN A 44 -3.28 -5.80 -6.76
CA GLN A 44 -2.20 -6.48 -7.48
C GLN A 44 -0.94 -5.61 -7.64
N ALA A 45 -1.07 -4.30 -7.86
CA ALA A 45 0.08 -3.43 -8.08
C ALA A 45 0.82 -3.15 -6.76
N THR A 46 0.09 -2.85 -5.68
CA THR A 46 0.66 -2.60 -4.36
C THR A 46 1.32 -3.84 -3.77
N VAL A 47 0.72 -5.03 -3.96
CA VAL A 47 1.31 -6.32 -3.53
C VAL A 47 2.51 -6.70 -4.41
N SER A 48 2.42 -6.59 -5.75
CA SER A 48 3.54 -6.90 -6.64
C SER A 48 4.77 -6.03 -6.34
N ALA A 49 4.59 -4.74 -6.07
CA ALA A 49 5.70 -3.84 -5.74
C ALA A 49 6.40 -4.22 -4.42
N ALA A 50 5.65 -4.73 -3.44
CA ALA A 50 6.22 -5.22 -2.18
C ALA A 50 7.01 -6.53 -2.38
N VAL A 51 6.45 -7.48 -3.14
CA VAL A 51 7.12 -8.75 -3.48
C VAL A 51 8.36 -8.51 -4.35
N GLU A 52 8.29 -7.65 -5.36
CA GLU A 52 9.45 -7.26 -6.16
C GLU A 52 10.55 -6.61 -5.30
N SER A 53 10.18 -5.74 -4.36
CA SER A 53 11.12 -5.14 -3.43
C SER A 53 11.78 -6.17 -2.51
N ASP A 54 11.04 -7.18 -2.04
CA ASP A 54 11.59 -8.28 -1.25
C ASP A 54 12.54 -9.15 -2.07
N VAL A 55 12.13 -9.56 -3.28
CA VAL A 55 12.96 -10.40 -4.17
C VAL A 55 14.33 -9.75 -4.41
N ASN A 56 14.33 -8.45 -4.71
CA ASN A 56 15.56 -7.69 -4.96
C ASN A 56 16.43 -7.50 -3.70
N ALA A 57 15.84 -7.52 -2.50
CA ALA A 57 16.57 -7.34 -1.23
C ALA A 57 17.10 -8.67 -0.66
N THR A 58 16.28 -9.73 -0.75
CA THR A 58 16.46 -11.01 -0.04
C THR A 58 17.17 -12.05 -0.91
N TYR A 59 16.96 -12.05 -2.23
CA TYR A 59 17.49 -13.08 -3.15
C TYR A 59 18.45 -12.46 -4.20
N PRO A 60 19.73 -12.23 -3.86
CA PRO A 60 20.68 -11.58 -4.76
C PRO A 60 20.93 -12.41 -6.02
N GLY A 61 20.61 -11.82 -7.19
CA GLY A 61 20.70 -12.50 -8.49
C GLY A 61 19.43 -13.23 -8.92
N ALA A 62 18.36 -13.14 -8.12
CA ALA A 62 17.00 -13.46 -8.57
C ALA A 62 16.35 -12.25 -9.26
N THR A 63 15.20 -12.45 -9.89
CA THR A 63 14.40 -11.38 -10.51
C THR A 63 12.92 -11.73 -10.43
N PHE A 64 12.10 -10.79 -9.95
CA PHE A 64 10.65 -10.91 -9.97
C PHE A 64 10.15 -10.88 -11.43
N VAL A 65 9.30 -11.84 -11.81
CA VAL A 65 8.76 -11.99 -13.17
C VAL A 65 7.29 -11.58 -13.22
N SER A 66 6.47 -12.11 -12.31
CA SER A 66 5.04 -11.80 -12.20
C SER A 66 4.48 -12.23 -10.85
N LEU A 67 3.43 -11.54 -10.38
CA LEU A 67 2.55 -12.04 -9.32
C LEU A 67 1.46 -12.92 -9.96
N ASP A 68 1.33 -14.17 -9.52
CA ASP A 68 0.33 -15.11 -10.04
C ASP A 68 -0.99 -14.99 -9.29
N ASP A 69 -0.92 -15.02 -7.96
CA ASP A 69 -2.07 -14.99 -7.05
C ASP A 69 -1.70 -14.27 -5.75
N PHE A 70 -2.69 -13.68 -5.08
CA PHE A 70 -2.54 -13.10 -3.75
C PHE A 70 -3.88 -13.07 -3.01
N THR A 71 -3.84 -13.31 -1.70
CA THR A 71 -4.99 -13.19 -0.80
C THR A 71 -4.59 -12.30 0.38
N CYS A 72 -5.41 -11.28 0.67
CA CYS A 72 -5.22 -10.45 1.88
C CYS A 72 -6.31 -10.73 2.91
N VAL A 73 -5.90 -10.95 4.15
CA VAL A 73 -6.78 -11.26 5.29
C VAL A 73 -6.26 -10.57 6.54
N GLU A 74 -7.13 -9.85 7.24
CA GLU A 74 -6.88 -9.27 8.58
C GLU A 74 -5.53 -8.53 8.77
N GLY A 75 -5.11 -7.74 7.77
CA GLY A 75 -3.87 -6.97 7.82
C GLY A 75 -2.61 -7.74 7.37
N TRP A 76 -2.79 -8.93 6.80
CA TRP A 76 -1.75 -9.72 6.15
C TRP A 76 -2.09 -9.95 4.67
N ALA A 77 -1.08 -10.35 3.90
CA ALA A 77 -1.27 -10.94 2.57
C ALA A 77 -0.33 -12.13 2.36
N SER A 78 -0.86 -13.22 1.80
CA SER A 78 -0.08 -14.26 1.12
C SER A 78 -0.04 -13.95 -0.37
N ALA A 79 1.09 -14.22 -1.01
CA ALA A 79 1.33 -13.91 -2.42
C ALA A 79 2.19 -15.00 -3.06
N THR A 80 1.75 -15.55 -4.20
CA THR A 80 2.56 -16.43 -5.04
C THR A 80 3.08 -15.65 -6.23
N ALA A 81 4.40 -15.60 -6.41
CA ALA A 81 5.05 -14.93 -7.52
C ALA A 81 6.06 -15.83 -8.24
N GLN A 82 6.14 -15.63 -9.56
CA GLN A 82 7.20 -16.20 -10.39
C GLN A 82 8.50 -15.42 -10.17
N VAL A 83 9.54 -16.13 -9.75
CA VAL A 83 10.88 -15.59 -9.52
C VAL A 83 11.85 -16.32 -10.44
N ASP A 84 12.53 -15.61 -11.33
CA ASP A 84 13.68 -16.16 -12.04
C ASP A 84 14.89 -16.22 -11.11
N THR A 85 15.57 -17.35 -11.09
CA THR A 85 16.90 -17.48 -10.51
C THR A 85 17.80 -18.17 -11.52
N SER A 86 18.78 -17.43 -12.06
CA SER A 86 19.74 -17.93 -13.04
C SER A 86 19.12 -18.56 -14.31
N GLY A 87 18.00 -18.00 -14.80
CA GLY A 87 17.31 -18.49 -15.99
C GLY A 87 16.35 -19.67 -15.74
N THR A 88 16.03 -19.95 -14.46
CA THR A 88 14.96 -20.88 -14.08
C THR A 88 13.91 -20.10 -13.29
N THR A 89 12.69 -20.03 -13.83
CA THR A 89 11.56 -19.41 -13.14
C THR A 89 10.88 -20.42 -12.21
N VAL A 90 10.69 -20.05 -10.94
CA VAL A 90 10.01 -20.86 -9.93
C VAL A 90 8.88 -20.06 -9.27
N PRO A 91 7.73 -20.68 -8.95
CA PRO A 91 6.74 -20.09 -8.07
C PRO A 91 7.30 -20.07 -6.64
N THR A 92 7.29 -18.90 -6.02
CA THR A 92 7.73 -18.66 -4.64
C THR A 92 6.59 -17.99 -3.87
N GLU A 93 6.38 -18.42 -2.63
CA GLU A 93 5.37 -17.85 -1.74
C GLU A 93 5.99 -16.77 -0.84
N PHE A 94 5.24 -15.70 -0.62
CA PHE A 94 5.64 -14.51 0.13
C PHE A 94 4.53 -14.17 1.13
N PHE A 95 4.94 -13.78 2.34
CA PHE A 95 4.03 -13.33 3.40
C PHE A 95 4.34 -11.87 3.74
N LEU A 96 3.29 -11.06 3.76
CA LEU A 96 3.38 -9.61 3.96
C LEU A 96 2.48 -9.21 5.13
N ARG A 97 2.98 -8.35 6.03
CA ARG A 97 2.18 -7.71 7.09
C ARG A 97 1.97 -6.23 6.77
N ALA A 98 0.77 -5.72 6.98
CA ALA A 98 0.46 -4.30 6.79
C ALA A 98 1.01 -3.46 7.94
N GLU A 99 1.90 -2.51 7.64
CA GLU A 99 2.37 -1.50 8.59
C GLU A 99 2.05 -0.10 8.06
N GLY A 100 0.92 0.45 8.54
CA GLY A 100 0.33 1.65 7.97
C GLY A 100 -0.06 1.42 6.51
N GLN A 101 0.56 2.19 5.61
CA GLN A 101 0.29 2.17 4.17
C GLN A 101 1.18 1.18 3.38
N PHE A 102 2.06 0.44 4.04
CA PHE A 102 3.06 -0.42 3.40
C PHE A 102 2.82 -1.89 3.73
N TRP A 103 3.10 -2.75 2.76
CA TRP A 103 3.27 -4.19 2.97
C TRP A 103 4.73 -4.47 3.33
N ILE A 104 4.95 -5.07 4.49
CA ILE A 104 6.27 -5.41 5.02
C ILE A 104 6.49 -6.92 4.88
N PRO A 105 7.51 -7.37 4.13
CA PRO A 105 7.87 -8.78 4.04
C PRO A 105 8.14 -9.36 5.43
N THR A 106 7.55 -10.52 5.70
CA THR A 106 7.72 -11.26 6.96
C THR A 106 8.11 -12.68 6.62
N SER A 107 9.19 -13.20 7.24
CA SER A 107 9.68 -14.53 6.89
C SER A 107 8.81 -15.63 7.49
N ILE A 108 8.85 -16.83 6.88
CA ILE A 108 8.25 -18.04 7.47
C ILE A 108 8.84 -18.30 8.86
N GLU A 109 10.14 -18.07 9.05
CA GLU A 109 10.81 -18.24 10.35
C GLU A 109 10.22 -17.31 11.41
N ASP A 110 9.92 -16.04 11.08
CA ASP A 110 9.27 -15.09 11.98
C ASP A 110 7.85 -15.54 12.35
N ILE A 111 7.03 -15.92 11.36
CA ILE A 111 5.63 -16.35 11.56
C ILE A 111 5.58 -17.61 12.43
N CYS A 112 6.42 -18.61 12.11
CA CYS A 112 6.41 -19.92 12.76
C CYS A 112 7.23 -19.97 14.06
N SER A 113 7.96 -18.90 14.41
CA SER A 113 8.65 -18.78 15.70
C SER A 113 7.70 -18.73 16.89
N THR A 114 6.44 -18.34 16.66
CA THR A 114 5.40 -18.16 17.67
C THR A 114 4.29 -19.19 17.45
N PRO A 115 3.76 -19.87 18.49
CA PRO A 115 2.62 -20.78 18.34
C PRO A 115 1.37 -20.06 17.81
N LEU A 116 0.52 -20.74 17.02
CA LEU A 116 -0.70 -20.14 16.45
C LEU A 116 -1.59 -19.43 17.49
N ALA A 117 -1.73 -20.01 18.70
CA ALA A 117 -2.54 -19.44 19.77
C ALA A 117 -1.99 -18.12 20.37
N GLU A 118 -0.75 -17.75 20.02
CA GLU A 118 -0.04 -16.54 20.46
C GLU A 118 0.41 -15.67 19.28
N SER A 119 0.09 -16.05 18.04
CA SER A 119 0.53 -15.37 16.82
C SER A 119 -0.45 -14.28 16.38
N ASP A 120 0.09 -13.15 15.91
CA ASP A 120 -0.68 -12.07 15.25
C ASP A 120 -1.02 -12.40 13.79
N ALA A 121 -0.59 -13.56 13.26
CA ALA A 121 -0.93 -14.02 11.92
C ALA A 121 -2.29 -14.77 11.93
N PRO A 122 -3.22 -14.44 11.02
CA PRO A 122 -4.47 -15.18 10.84
C PRO A 122 -4.22 -16.66 10.56
N GLU A 123 -5.13 -17.54 10.99
CA GLU A 123 -4.98 -19.00 10.86
C GLU A 123 -4.66 -19.43 9.42
N GLU A 124 -5.27 -18.79 8.41
CA GLU A 124 -4.99 -19.06 6.99
C GLU A 124 -3.53 -18.77 6.61
N ILE A 125 -3.00 -17.60 7.01
CA ILE A 125 -1.61 -17.20 6.76
C ILE A 125 -0.64 -18.10 7.55
N TYR A 126 -0.99 -18.42 8.78
CA TYR A 126 -0.19 -19.28 9.65
C TYR A 126 -0.10 -20.71 9.08
N VAL A 127 -1.22 -21.28 8.62
CA VAL A 127 -1.26 -22.63 8.04
C VAL A 127 -0.58 -22.67 6.68
N ALA A 128 -0.64 -21.59 5.88
CA ALA A 128 0.14 -21.47 4.65
C ALA A 128 1.65 -21.47 4.93
N ALA A 129 2.12 -20.62 5.84
CA ALA A 129 3.54 -20.49 6.17
C ALA A 129 4.12 -21.71 6.92
N CYS A 130 3.40 -22.22 7.93
CA CYS A 130 3.91 -23.20 8.89
C CYS A 130 3.38 -24.62 8.69
N GLY A 131 2.37 -24.79 7.83
CA GLY A 131 1.59 -26.02 7.73
C GLY A 131 0.65 -26.26 8.93
N VAL A 132 -0.02 -27.41 8.92
CA VAL A 132 -0.89 -27.83 10.01
C VAL A 132 -0.07 -28.39 11.18
N GLN A 133 0.00 -27.62 12.28
CA GLN A 133 0.49 -28.13 13.56
C GLN A 133 -0.57 -29.05 14.19
N GLN A 134 -0.22 -30.32 14.42
CA GLN A 134 -1.05 -31.32 15.11
C GLN A 134 -0.67 -31.46 16.59
#